data_AF-A0A6J0CAS0-F1
#
_entry.id   AF-A0A6J0CAS0-F1
#
_cell.length_a   1.000
_cell.length_b   1.000
_cell.length_c   1.000
_cell.angle_alpha   90.00
_cell.angle_beta   90.00
_cell.angle_gamma   90.00
#
_symmetry.space_group_name_H-M   'P 1'
#
loop_
_entity.id
_entity.type
_entity.pdbx_description
1 polymer ?
#
loop_
_entity_poly.entity_id
_entity_poly.type
_entity_poly.pdbx_seq_one_letter_code
_entity_poly.pdbx_strand_id
1 'polypeptide(L)'
;MNGNLKILRSLINEIRHVAKEKKMKDNIMVQYILEEAKKHRETSEVLCKAREELKSMGENYLCYLESQRKYNEIRTQYAGKGDRSVKETADLVGFKLPHDPK
;
A
#
# COMPACT_ATOMS: atom_id res chain seq x y z
N MET A 1 15.15 1.77 -19.41
CA MET A 1 14.85 1.07 -18.15
C MET A 1 13.35 1.15 -17.88
N ASN A 2 12.68 0.01 -17.73
CA ASN A 2 11.21 -0.11 -17.70
C ASN A 2 10.59 0.41 -16.38
N GLY A 3 10.47 1.73 -16.21
CA GLY A 3 9.84 2.34 -15.03
C GLY A 3 8.43 1.79 -14.74
N ASN A 4 7.65 1.52 -15.79
CA ASN A 4 6.30 0.98 -15.68
C ASN A 4 6.27 -0.43 -15.07
N LEU A 5 7.29 -1.27 -15.34
CA LEU A 5 7.40 -2.60 -14.72
C LEU A 5 7.74 -2.52 -13.22
N LYS A 6 8.49 -1.50 -12.80
CA LYS A 6 8.78 -1.28 -11.38
C LYS A 6 7.51 -0.89 -10.64
N ILE A 7 6.73 0.04 -11.18
CA ILE A 7 5.45 0.49 -10.60
C ILE A 7 4.49 -0.69 -10.48
N LEU A 8 4.32 -1.49 -11.56
CA LEU A 8 3.50 -2.70 -11.55
C LEU A 8 3.90 -3.69 -10.44
N ARG A 9 5.21 -3.94 -10.27
CA ARG A 9 5.72 -4.83 -9.23
C ARG A 9 5.43 -4.28 -7.83
N SER A 10 5.62 -2.98 -7.61
CA SER A 10 5.30 -2.34 -6.33
C SER A 10 3.81 -2.42 -6.02
N LEU A 11 2.94 -2.20 -7.01
CA LEU A 11 1.49 -2.28 -6.87
C LEU A 11 1.04 -3.70 -6.50
N ILE A 12 1.60 -4.73 -7.16
CA ILE A 12 1.34 -6.13 -6.81
C ILE A 12 1.85 -6.45 -5.40
N ASN A 13 2.94 -5.83 -4.95
CA ASN A 13 3.46 -6.03 -3.62
C ASN A 13 2.54 -5.42 -2.54
N GLU A 14 2.00 -4.22 -2.77
CA GLU A 14 0.98 -3.63 -1.89
C GLU A 14 -0.30 -4.46 -1.86
N ILE A 15 -0.75 -4.98 -3.00
CA ILE A 15 -1.90 -5.90 -3.05
C ILE A 15 -1.63 -7.16 -2.23
N ARG A 16 -0.40 -7.68 -2.20
CA ARG A 16 -0.02 -8.84 -1.39
C ARG A 16 -0.17 -8.59 0.12
N HIS A 17 0.01 -7.36 0.58
CA HIS A 17 -0.20 -7.02 2.00
C HIS A 17 -1.67 -7.07 2.41
N VAL A 18 -2.60 -6.93 1.45
CA VAL A 18 -4.05 -6.93 1.69
C VAL A 18 -4.69 -8.28 1.32
N ALA A 19 -4.20 -8.92 0.27
CA ALA A 19 -4.78 -10.13 -0.29
C ALA A 19 -4.52 -11.33 0.63
N LYS A 20 -5.61 -12.01 1.03
CA LYS A 20 -5.57 -13.26 1.80
C LYS A 20 -5.37 -14.50 0.92
N GLU A 21 -5.39 -14.34 -0.40
CA GLU A 21 -5.35 -15.43 -1.36
C GLU A 21 -3.92 -15.96 -1.53
N LYS A 22 -3.78 -17.29 -1.63
CA LYS A 22 -2.47 -17.95 -1.76
C LYS A 22 -1.84 -17.75 -3.15
N LYS A 23 -2.66 -17.45 -4.17
CA LYS A 23 -2.24 -17.26 -5.56
C LYS A 23 -2.58 -15.85 -6.03
N MET A 24 -1.57 -14.99 -6.10
CA MET A 24 -1.73 -13.61 -6.59
C MET A 24 -2.19 -13.51 -8.05
N LYS A 25 -2.01 -14.58 -8.85
CA LYS A 25 -2.46 -14.63 -10.25
C LYS A 25 -3.98 -14.74 -10.39
N ASP A 26 -4.65 -15.26 -9.36
CA ASP A 26 -6.11 -15.46 -9.36
C ASP A 26 -6.83 -14.24 -8.76
N ASN A 27 -6.06 -13.31 -8.19
CA ASN A 27 -6.60 -12.10 -7.60
C ASN A 27 -7.10 -11.14 -8.70
N ILE A 28 -8.37 -10.77 -8.63
CA ILE A 28 -9.06 -9.94 -9.62
C ILE A 28 -8.33 -8.59 -9.82
N MET A 29 -7.79 -7.99 -8.75
CA MET A 29 -7.06 -6.71 -8.88
C MET A 29 -5.77 -6.87 -9.66
N VAL A 30 -5.02 -7.97 -9.42
CA VAL A 30 -3.78 -8.24 -10.15
C VAL A 30 -4.08 -8.52 -11.63
N GLN A 31 -5.13 -9.28 -11.93
CA GLN A 31 -5.56 -9.53 -13.31
C GLN A 31 -5.95 -8.24 -14.02
N TYR A 32 -6.77 -7.40 -13.38
CA TYR A 32 -7.19 -6.10 -13.92
C TYR A 32 -6.00 -5.20 -14.25
N ILE A 33 -5.04 -5.07 -13.32
CA ILE A 33 -3.84 -4.24 -13.51
C ILE A 33 -2.98 -4.76 -14.67
N LEU A 34 -2.85 -6.08 -14.80
CA LEU A 34 -2.08 -6.70 -15.89
C LEU A 34 -2.76 -6.52 -17.25
N GLU A 35 -4.09 -6.66 -17.30
CA GLU A 35 -4.87 -6.39 -18.50
C GLU A 35 -4.78 -4.92 -18.93
N GLU A 36 -4.89 -3.99 -17.98
CA GLU A 36 -4.79 -2.57 -18.25
C GLU A 36 -3.39 -2.21 -18.74
N ALA A 37 -2.34 -2.70 -18.08
CA ALA A 37 -0.96 -2.52 -18.53
C ALA A 37 -0.70 -3.11 -19.92
N LYS A 38 -1.43 -4.17 -20.32
CA LYS A 38 -1.34 -4.77 -21.66
C LYS A 38 -2.04 -3.91 -22.71
N LYS A 39 -3.22 -3.35 -22.41
CA LYS A 39 -3.94 -2.45 -23.34
C LYS A 39 -3.10 -1.22 -23.69
N HIS A 40 -2.42 -0.65 -22.70
CA HIS A 40 -1.56 0.52 -22.88
C HIS A 40 -0.16 0.20 -23.45
N ARG A 41 0.13 -1.06 -23.80
CA ARG A 41 1.42 -1.47 -24.38
C ARG A 41 1.50 -1.23 -25.89
N GLU A 42 0.37 -1.22 -26.60
CA GLU A 42 0.32 -1.20 -28.06
C GLU A 42 -0.34 0.06 -28.66
N THR A 43 -0.81 1.02 -27.85
CA THR A 43 -1.45 2.24 -28.37
C THR A 43 -0.41 3.19 -28.98
N SER A 44 -0.12 2.98 -30.27
CA SER A 44 0.89 3.68 -31.07
C SER A 44 0.47 5.07 -31.58
N GLU A 45 -0.74 5.56 -31.29
CA GLU A 45 -1.22 6.83 -31.85
C GLU A 45 -0.93 8.08 -30.99
N VAL A 46 -0.52 7.95 -29.72
CA VAL A 46 -0.28 9.08 -28.81
C VAL A 46 1.05 8.91 -28.04
N LEU A 47 2.16 8.98 -28.76
CA LEU A 47 3.50 8.50 -28.38
C LEU A 47 4.18 9.09 -27.12
N CYS A 48 3.54 9.98 -26.34
CA CYS A 48 4.12 10.47 -25.08
C CYS A 48 3.11 10.56 -23.92
N LYS A 49 1.94 11.17 -24.14
CA LYS A 49 0.96 11.42 -23.07
C LYS A 49 0.41 10.14 -22.45
N ALA A 50 -0.06 9.18 -23.25
CA ALA A 50 -0.66 7.95 -22.73
C ALA A 50 0.31 7.11 -21.88
N ARG A 51 1.61 7.13 -22.22
CA ARG A 51 2.63 6.42 -21.44
C ARG A 51 2.92 7.09 -20.10
N GLU A 52 2.94 8.43 -20.09
CA GLU A 52 3.07 9.22 -18.86
C GLU A 52 1.81 9.15 -17.99
N GLU A 53 0.63 9.07 -18.60
CA GLU A 53 -0.65 8.88 -17.92
C GLU A 53 -0.70 7.55 -17.18
N LEU A 54 -0.33 6.42 -17.82
CA LEU A 54 -0.28 5.14 -17.12
C LEU A 54 0.74 5.17 -15.96
N LYS A 55 1.89 5.80 -16.17
CA LYS A 55 2.90 5.94 -15.13
C LYS A 55 2.36 6.75 -13.94
N SER A 56 1.78 7.92 -14.21
CA SER A 56 1.17 8.81 -13.23
C SER A 56 0.02 8.13 -12.49
N MET A 57 -0.86 7.44 -13.21
CA MET A 57 -1.96 6.68 -12.64
C MET A 57 -1.46 5.55 -11.74
N GLY A 58 -0.46 4.80 -12.17
CA GLY A 58 0.18 3.75 -11.36
C GLY A 58 0.87 4.29 -10.11
N GLU A 59 1.55 5.44 -10.20
CA GLU A 59 2.17 6.12 -9.06
C GLU A 59 1.11 6.63 -8.07
N ASN A 60 0.01 7.21 -8.56
CA ASN A 60 -1.10 7.67 -7.72
C ASN A 60 -1.74 6.51 -6.94
N TYR A 61 -2.04 5.40 -7.62
CA TYR A 61 -2.62 4.23 -6.95
C TYR A 61 -1.65 3.59 -5.97
N LEU A 62 -0.36 3.54 -6.30
CA LEU A 62 0.67 3.04 -5.38
C LEU A 62 0.72 3.92 -4.12
N CYS A 63 0.79 5.24 -4.28
CA CYS A 63 0.79 6.19 -3.17
C CYS A 63 -0.47 6.05 -2.30
N TYR A 64 -1.64 5.86 -2.92
CA TYR A 64 -2.90 5.66 -2.22
C TYR A 64 -2.89 4.40 -1.36
N LEU A 65 -2.49 3.26 -1.93
CA LEU A 65 -2.42 1.98 -1.21
C LEU A 65 -1.41 2.03 -0.06
N GLU A 66 -0.21 2.57 -0.31
CA GLU A 66 0.81 2.75 0.73
C GLU A 66 0.32 3.65 1.87
N SER A 67 -0.35 4.75 1.53
CA SER A 67 -0.90 5.68 2.52
C SER A 67 -2.00 5.03 3.34
N GLN A 68 -2.85 4.20 2.72
CA GLN A 68 -3.88 3.46 3.44
C GLN A 68 -3.29 2.42 4.40
N ARG A 69 -2.21 1.73 4.01
CA ARG A 69 -1.48 0.81 4.90
C ARG A 69 -0.90 1.56 6.10
N LYS A 70 -0.15 2.64 5.86
CA LYS A 70 0.43 3.49 6.93
C LYS A 70 -0.64 4.08 7.84
N TYR A 71 -1.76 4.53 7.27
CA TYR A 71 -2.90 5.02 8.03
C TYR A 71 -3.46 3.93 8.96
N ASN A 72 -3.62 2.70 8.49
CA ASN A 72 -4.09 1.60 9.32
C ASN A 72 -3.09 1.23 10.44
N GLU A 73 -1.79 1.29 10.18
CA GLU A 73 -0.75 1.09 11.20
C GLU A 73 -0.86 2.16 12.30
N ILE A 74 -0.91 3.44 11.92
CA ILE A 74 -1.08 4.56 12.85
C ILE A 74 -2.41 4.43 13.61
N ARG A 75 -3.51 4.16 12.90
CA ARG A 75 -4.83 3.98 13.52
C ARG A 75 -4.81 2.82 14.52
N THR A 76 -4.11 1.72 14.23
CA THR A 76 -4.01 0.59 15.16
C THR A 76 -3.21 0.94 16.41
N GLN A 77 -2.17 1.76 16.29
CA GLN A 77 -1.34 2.20 17.42
C GLN A 77 -2.03 3.28 18.27
N TYR A 78 -2.65 4.27 17.62
CA TYR A 78 -3.11 5.49 18.28
C TYR A 78 -4.62 5.61 18.41
N ALA A 79 -5.43 4.96 17.56
CA ALA A 79 -6.87 4.99 17.78
C ALA A 79 -7.22 4.15 19.01
N GLY A 80 -8.07 4.70 19.88
CA GLY A 80 -8.51 4.02 21.10
C GLY A 80 -9.26 2.73 20.75
N LYS A 81 -8.79 1.58 21.26
CA LYS A 81 -9.52 0.31 21.23
C LYS A 81 -10.57 0.21 22.36
N GLY A 82 -10.97 1.34 22.95
CA GLY A 82 -11.69 1.44 24.23
C GLY A 82 -10.77 1.98 25.33
N ASP A 83 -11.05 1.59 26.58
CA ASP A 83 -10.25 2.00 27.74
C ASP A 83 -8.90 1.29 27.73
N ARG A 84 -7.82 2.07 27.55
CA ARG A 84 -6.44 1.59 27.65
C ARG A 84 -6.03 1.53 29.11
N SER A 85 -5.25 0.52 29.49
CA SER A 85 -4.67 0.47 30.84
C SER A 85 -3.66 1.60 31.05
N VAL A 86 -3.39 1.93 32.32
CA VAL A 86 -2.40 2.95 32.69
C VAL A 86 -1.01 2.59 32.17
N LYS A 87 -0.66 1.29 32.16
CA LYS A 87 0.60 0.79 31.63
C LYS A 87 0.72 0.98 30.11
N GLU A 88 -0.29 0.55 29.35
CA GLU A 88 -0.29 0.71 27.90
C GLU A 88 -0.27 2.18 27.47
N THR A 89 -0.90 3.05 28.27
CA THR A 89 -0.88 4.49 28.03
C THR A 89 0.52 5.05 28.30
N ALA A 90 1.13 4.70 29.44
CA ALA A 90 2.48 5.12 29.78
C ALA A 90 3.50 4.67 28.71
N ASP A 91 3.44 3.41 28.27
CA ASP A 91 4.31 2.87 27.23
C ASP A 91 4.11 3.58 25.88
N LEU A 92 2.86 3.92 25.50
CA LEU A 92 2.55 4.67 24.28
C LEU A 92 3.18 6.06 24.25
N VAL A 93 3.17 6.77 25.39
CA VAL A 93 3.75 8.12 25.51
C VAL A 93 5.22 8.10 25.93
N GLY A 94 5.82 6.93 26.14
CA GLY A 94 7.25 6.76 26.45
C GLY A 94 7.61 6.94 27.93
N PHE A 95 6.64 6.79 28.84
CA PHE A 95 6.87 6.78 30.29
C PHE A 95 6.94 5.35 30.82
N LYS A 96 7.80 5.11 31.82
CA LYS A 96 7.82 3.87 32.60
C LYS A 96 6.96 4.01 33.85
N LEU A 97 6.37 2.91 34.32
CA LEU A 97 5.64 2.94 35.59
C LEU A 97 6.62 3.00 36.77
N PRO A 98 6.22 3.59 37.92
CA PRO A 98 7.08 3.67 39.12
C PRO A 98 7.54 2.31 39.68
N HIS A 99 6.97 1.20 39.20
CA HIS A 99 7.30 -0.16 39.62
C HIS A 99 8.15 -0.93 38.58
N ASP A 100 8.42 -0.36 37.41
CA ASP A 100 9.30 -0.99 36.43
C ASP A 100 10.78 -0.75 36.82
N PRO A 101 11.67 -1.75 36.64
CA PRO A 101 13.09 -1.59 36.91
C PRO A 101 13.70 -0.48 36.03
N LYS A 102 14.59 0.32 36.62
CA LYS A 102 15.24 1.47 35.98
C LYS A 102 15.99 1.04 34.72
#